data_AF-A0A814YN48-F1
#
_entry.id   AF-A0A814YN48-F1
#
_cell.length_a   1.000
_cell.length_b   1.000
_cell.length_c   1.000
_cell.angle_alpha   90.00
_cell.angle_beta   90.00
_cell.angle_gamma   90.00
#
_symmetry.space_group_name_H-M   'P 1'
#
loop_
_entity.id
_entity.type
_entity.pdbx_description
1 polymer ?
#
loop_
_entity_poly.entity_id
_entity_poly.type
_entity_poly.pdbx_seq_one_letter_code
_entity_poly.pdbx_strand_id
1 'polypeptide(L)'
;MTHSKAYIPLHALRKIDIQSILGVAFPLLNDDETQRRYDYHHSRRTMLYFLLSMYNVPNNEQTIRLINECSSKIDYSNIEKNYNDLKNIIEPYQKQYGAENLGTYWELKKEVNRPGPMQSRNYISKYRQDGFQKDELKLYWNYDQIRDLNKNDRFNPVTDSDTYNALLKSPVDKRKNSGTIQFIQTGIENAVFQVPEDKQVIVLDFADERMPGGYFLENARTQEEVILYNSDGYHAILDLKYQIMDGGYMVPEYGVAYIKRVRFFQEISEKERITDLIVAACYDLSGMGEGLYKPPSHEKIDDLRARTYQKFQAIIASAVANTEGNGKDTYLLLGPIGTGAFSNDMKMIAELFSTILNEPLMDSGKPIRYAFDQIWFVSIDNLDVFDTEFNNEI
;
A
#
# COMPACT_ATOMS: atom_id res chain seq x y z
N MET A 1 -9.22 -24.34 10.21
CA MET A 1 -8.30 -23.20 10.37
C MET A 1 -7.10 -23.43 9.50
N THR A 2 -7.05 -22.76 8.35
CA THR A 2 -5.92 -22.82 7.42
C THR A 2 -4.87 -21.81 7.88
N HIS A 3 -3.74 -22.30 8.38
CA HIS A 3 -2.60 -21.43 8.69
C HIS A 3 -1.88 -21.05 7.39
N SER A 4 -2.01 -19.77 7.03
CA SER A 4 -1.34 -19.14 5.89
C SER A 4 0.14 -18.92 6.20
N LYS A 5 0.98 -18.98 5.16
CA LYS A 5 2.44 -18.85 5.23
C LYS A 5 2.84 -17.54 4.56
N ALA A 6 3.66 -16.74 5.24
CA ALA A 6 4.26 -15.51 4.69
C ALA A 6 5.36 -15.82 3.66
N TYR A 7 5.38 -15.13 2.51
CA TYR A 7 6.44 -15.23 1.52
C TYR A 7 7.07 -13.86 1.22
N ILE A 8 8.16 -13.53 1.88
CA ILE A 8 9.02 -12.42 1.48
C ILE A 8 10.12 -12.96 0.55
N PRO A 9 10.20 -12.52 -0.71
CA PRO A 9 11.32 -12.89 -1.58
C PRO A 9 12.61 -12.28 -1.02
N LEU A 10 13.48 -13.10 -0.44
CA LEU A 10 14.69 -12.67 0.27
C LEU A 10 15.67 -11.88 -0.59
N HIS A 11 15.79 -12.24 -1.88
CA HIS A 11 16.60 -11.52 -2.85
C HIS A 11 15.99 -10.16 -3.23
N ALA A 12 14.72 -9.92 -2.89
CA ALA A 12 14.08 -8.61 -3.05
C ALA A 12 14.21 -7.71 -1.82
N LEU A 13 14.72 -8.24 -0.69
CA LEU A 13 15.04 -7.42 0.46
C LEU A 13 16.39 -6.75 0.24
N ARG A 14 16.42 -5.42 0.30
CA ARG A 14 17.66 -4.65 0.30
C ARG A 14 18.35 -4.80 1.65
N LYS A 15 19.63 -4.44 1.71
CA LYS A 15 20.39 -4.37 2.96
C LYS A 15 19.66 -3.55 4.02
N ILE A 16 19.07 -2.42 3.64
CA ILE A 16 18.32 -1.55 4.56
C ILE A 16 17.01 -2.21 5.04
N ASP A 17 16.34 -3.00 4.21
CA ASP A 17 15.13 -3.72 4.61
C ASP A 17 15.49 -4.80 5.64
N ILE A 18 16.57 -5.55 5.40
CA ILE A 18 17.09 -6.55 6.36
C ILE A 18 17.55 -5.85 7.65
N GLN A 19 18.31 -4.76 7.56
CA GLN A 19 18.73 -3.98 8.73
C GLN A 19 17.55 -3.45 9.52
N SER A 20 16.50 -2.98 8.84
CA SER A 20 15.32 -2.47 9.49
C SER A 20 14.48 -3.58 10.12
N ILE A 21 14.35 -4.73 9.46
CA ILE A 21 13.69 -5.91 10.04
C ILE A 21 14.47 -6.41 11.27
N LEU A 22 15.79 -6.47 11.17
CA LEU A 22 16.67 -6.86 12.29
C LEU A 22 16.63 -5.82 13.42
N GLY A 23 16.69 -4.52 13.13
CA GLY A 23 16.62 -3.46 14.14
C GLY A 23 15.24 -3.33 14.81
N VAL A 24 14.18 -3.75 14.11
CA VAL A 24 12.83 -3.87 14.66
C VAL A 24 12.68 -5.12 15.54
N ALA A 25 13.25 -6.24 15.13
CA ALA A 25 13.17 -7.49 15.88
C ALA A 25 14.16 -7.53 17.06
N PHE A 26 15.23 -6.74 16.97
CA PHE A 26 16.35 -6.71 17.90
C PHE A 26 16.77 -5.26 18.15
N PRO A 27 16.39 -4.64 19.27
CA PRO A 27 16.84 -3.29 19.60
C PRO A 27 18.38 -3.26 19.65
N LEU A 28 18.97 -2.21 19.08
CA LEU A 28 20.42 -2.06 19.02
C LEU A 28 20.97 -1.77 20.43
N LEU A 29 22.12 -2.35 20.77
CA LEU A 29 22.72 -2.30 22.11
C LEU A 29 22.98 -0.89 22.69
N ASN A 30 22.91 0.18 21.88
CA ASN A 30 23.25 1.56 22.28
C ASN A 30 22.23 2.62 21.79
N ASP A 31 20.99 2.26 21.49
CA ASP A 31 19.99 3.21 20.97
C ASP A 31 19.27 3.97 22.11
N ASP A 32 20.05 4.65 22.97
CA ASP A 32 19.51 5.53 24.03
C ASP A 32 19.00 6.88 23.48
N GLU A 33 19.33 7.23 22.23
CA GLU A 33 19.02 8.54 21.64
C GLU A 33 17.78 8.58 20.76
N THR A 34 17.18 7.45 20.38
CA THR A 34 15.94 7.46 19.62
C THR A 34 14.82 6.75 20.39
N GLN A 35 13.90 7.53 20.96
CA GLN A 35 12.59 7.07 21.42
C GLN A 35 11.72 6.57 20.25
N ARG A 36 12.26 5.69 19.41
CA ARG A 36 11.50 5.05 18.33
C ARG A 36 10.46 4.15 18.98
N ARG A 37 9.18 4.44 18.74
CA ARG A 37 8.07 3.60 19.19
C ARG A 37 8.13 2.28 18.42
N TYR A 38 8.76 1.27 19.02
CA TYR A 38 8.76 -0.08 18.48
C TYR A 38 7.33 -0.65 18.56
N ASP A 39 6.73 -0.93 17.41
CA ASP A 39 5.44 -1.63 17.33
C ASP A 39 5.64 -3.16 17.58
N TYR A 40 4.65 -3.84 18.16
CA TYR A 40 4.77 -5.22 18.68
C TYR A 40 3.94 -6.27 17.90
N HIS A 41 3.46 -5.96 16.69
CA HIS A 41 2.53 -6.83 15.95
C HIS A 41 3.08 -8.21 15.49
N HIS A 42 2.15 -9.17 15.36
CA HIS A 42 2.35 -10.62 15.10
C HIS A 42 3.22 -10.93 13.87
N SER A 43 3.15 -10.08 12.84
CA SER A 43 3.98 -10.14 11.62
C SER A 43 5.48 -10.03 11.89
N ARG A 44 5.89 -9.34 12.97
CA ARG A 44 7.31 -9.18 13.38
C ARG A 44 7.89 -10.48 13.93
N ARG A 45 7.10 -11.25 14.71
CA ARG A 45 7.48 -12.60 15.16
C ARG A 45 7.59 -13.56 13.97
N THR A 46 6.64 -13.49 13.03
CA THR A 46 6.65 -14.27 11.78
C THR A 46 7.90 -14.01 10.94
N MET A 47 8.31 -12.75 10.81
CA MET A 47 9.48 -12.35 10.04
C MET A 47 10.80 -12.71 10.75
N LEU A 48 10.80 -12.66 12.09
CA LEU A 48 11.89 -13.19 12.91
C LEU A 48 12.04 -14.71 12.82
N TYR A 49 10.92 -15.47 12.85
CA TYR A 49 10.94 -16.92 12.62
C TYR A 49 11.50 -17.24 11.24
N PHE A 50 11.13 -16.47 10.23
CA PHE A 50 11.60 -16.66 8.87
C PHE A 50 13.11 -16.44 8.79
N LEU A 51 13.63 -15.31 9.26
CA LEU A 51 15.07 -15.00 9.26
C LEU A 51 15.91 -16.00 10.08
N LEU A 52 15.42 -16.43 11.26
CA LEU A 52 16.13 -17.42 12.08
C LEU A 52 16.09 -18.83 11.47
N SER A 53 15.00 -19.21 10.79
CA SER A 53 14.90 -20.48 10.08
C SER A 53 15.85 -20.57 8.87
N MET A 54 16.30 -19.41 8.36
CA MET A 54 17.21 -19.31 7.21
C MET A 54 18.68 -19.50 7.55
N TYR A 55 19.06 -19.35 8.82
CA TYR A 55 20.44 -19.52 9.28
C TYR A 55 20.99 -20.93 9.01
N ASN A 56 20.09 -21.91 8.84
CA ASN A 56 20.40 -23.31 8.55
C ASN A 56 20.19 -23.71 7.08
N VAL A 57 19.88 -22.78 6.17
CA VAL A 57 19.66 -23.09 4.75
C VAL A 57 20.98 -22.93 3.97
N PRO A 58 21.55 -23.99 3.35
CA PRO A 58 22.90 -23.99 2.79
C PRO A 58 23.20 -23.03 1.62
N ASN A 59 22.27 -22.18 1.18
CA ASN A 59 22.41 -21.37 -0.04
C ASN A 59 22.07 -19.88 0.14
N ASN A 60 22.11 -19.37 1.38
CA ASN A 60 21.73 -17.98 1.65
C ASN A 60 22.88 -17.12 2.22
N GLU A 61 24.06 -17.23 1.60
CA GLU A 61 25.29 -16.55 2.05
C GLU A 61 25.14 -15.03 2.20
N GLN A 62 24.38 -14.37 1.31
CA GLN A 62 24.15 -12.93 1.39
C GLN A 62 23.34 -12.54 2.61
N THR A 63 22.26 -13.28 2.92
CA THR A 63 21.44 -13.01 4.10
C THR A 63 22.21 -13.34 5.38
N ILE A 64 22.95 -14.47 5.40
CA ILE A 64 23.80 -14.84 6.53
C ILE A 64 24.89 -13.79 6.76
N ARG A 65 25.53 -13.31 5.69
CA ARG A 65 26.51 -12.21 5.77
C ARG A 65 25.88 -10.94 6.32
N LEU A 66 24.70 -10.54 5.86
CA LEU A 66 24.00 -9.36 6.37
C LEU A 66 23.60 -9.52 7.84
N ILE A 67 23.11 -10.69 8.24
CA ILE A 67 22.82 -11.01 9.65
C ILE A 67 24.09 -10.90 10.49
N ASN A 68 25.22 -11.45 10.01
CA ASN A 68 26.50 -11.41 10.71
C ASN A 68 27.12 -9.99 10.74
N GLU A 69 26.87 -9.15 9.73
CA GLU A 69 27.26 -7.73 9.75
C GLU A 69 26.44 -6.94 10.79
N CYS A 70 25.19 -7.36 11.02
CA CYS A 70 24.29 -6.74 11.99
C CYS A 70 24.41 -7.34 13.42
N SER A 71 24.90 -8.58 13.55
CA SER A 71 24.94 -9.35 14.81
C SER A 71 25.65 -8.62 15.94
N SER A 72 26.79 -7.98 15.65
CA SER A 72 27.56 -7.22 16.63
C SER A 72 26.79 -6.10 17.34
N LYS A 73 25.65 -5.69 16.79
CA LYS A 73 24.81 -4.62 17.32
C LYS A 73 23.52 -5.11 17.98
N ILE A 74 23.27 -6.41 17.95
CA ILE A 74 22.03 -7.06 18.37
C ILE A 74 22.21 -7.64 19.78
N ASP A 75 21.27 -7.36 20.70
CA ASP A 75 21.22 -8.01 22.01
C ASP A 75 20.67 -9.44 21.92
N TYR A 76 21.58 -10.43 21.89
CA TYR A 76 21.25 -11.86 21.83
C TYR A 76 20.64 -12.45 23.09
N SER A 77 20.74 -11.79 24.25
CA SER A 77 20.25 -12.35 25.51
C SER A 77 18.71 -12.45 25.54
N ASN A 78 18.02 -11.47 24.96
CA ASN A 78 16.57 -11.51 24.77
C ASN A 78 16.13 -12.45 23.64
N ILE A 79 17.01 -12.71 22.67
CA ILE A 79 16.74 -13.61 21.53
C ILE A 79 16.64 -15.05 22.00
N GLU A 80 17.61 -15.49 22.81
CA GLU A 80 17.64 -16.86 23.30
C GLU A 80 16.42 -17.17 24.17
N LYS A 81 15.97 -16.19 24.98
CA LYS A 81 14.74 -16.29 25.76
C LYS A 81 13.49 -16.42 24.90
N ASN A 82 13.28 -15.50 23.95
CA ASN A 82 12.13 -15.54 23.03
C ASN A 82 12.15 -16.82 22.18
N TYR A 83 13.32 -17.22 21.68
CA TYR A 83 13.50 -18.46 20.93
C TYR A 83 13.14 -19.70 21.76
N ASN A 84 13.55 -19.75 23.03
CA ASN A 84 13.22 -20.86 23.93
C ASN A 84 11.73 -20.91 24.26
N ASP A 85 11.10 -19.77 24.51
CA ASP A 85 9.63 -19.69 24.71
C ASP A 85 8.87 -20.23 23.49
N LEU A 86 9.44 -20.02 22.30
CA LEU A 86 8.86 -20.47 21.04
C LEU A 86 9.14 -21.92 20.69
N LYS A 87 10.33 -22.40 21.03
CA LYS A 87 10.71 -23.80 20.96
C LYS A 87 9.73 -24.68 21.75
N ASN A 88 9.30 -24.22 22.93
CA ASN A 88 8.30 -24.91 23.75
C ASN A 88 6.90 -24.99 23.12
N ILE A 89 6.55 -24.08 22.21
CA ILE A 89 5.29 -24.11 21.44
C ILE A 89 5.42 -25.03 20.20
N ILE A 90 6.62 -25.09 19.62
CA ILE A 90 6.89 -25.74 18.33
C ILE A 90 7.22 -27.23 18.48
N GLU A 91 7.96 -27.62 19.53
CA GLU A 91 8.37 -29.02 19.77
C GLU A 91 7.19 -30.01 19.91
N PRO A 92 6.09 -29.69 20.60
CA PRO A 92 4.91 -30.56 20.65
C PRO A 92 4.29 -30.80 19.26
N TYR A 93 4.36 -29.79 18.37
CA TYR A 93 3.85 -29.87 17.01
C TYR A 93 4.81 -30.60 16.06
N GLN A 94 6.13 -30.45 16.21
CA GLN A 94 7.13 -31.20 15.42
C GLN A 94 6.98 -32.71 15.60
N LYS A 95 6.74 -33.17 16.84
CA LYS A 95 6.45 -34.57 17.15
C LYS A 95 5.17 -35.08 16.48
N GLN A 96 4.16 -34.24 16.34
CA GLN A 96 2.88 -34.62 15.73
C GLN A 96 2.99 -34.85 14.21
N TYR A 97 3.90 -34.14 13.52
CA TYR A 97 3.98 -34.16 12.05
C TYR A 97 5.30 -34.70 11.49
N GLY A 98 6.16 -35.30 12.33
CA GLY A 98 7.39 -35.99 11.91
C GLY A 98 8.46 -35.09 11.28
N ALA A 99 8.48 -33.80 11.62
CA ALA A 99 9.47 -32.86 11.08
C ALA A 99 10.78 -32.93 11.88
N GLU A 100 11.90 -33.22 11.22
CA GLU A 100 13.22 -33.34 11.87
C GLU A 100 13.87 -31.99 12.19
N ASN A 101 13.55 -30.94 11.41
CA ASN A 101 13.94 -29.57 11.72
C ASN A 101 12.87 -28.56 11.27
N LEU A 102 13.05 -27.30 11.68
CA LEU A 102 12.14 -26.20 11.36
C LEU A 102 11.97 -25.95 9.86
N GLY A 103 12.99 -26.22 9.03
CA GLY A 103 12.90 -26.12 7.57
C GLY A 103 12.03 -27.23 6.96
N THR A 104 12.15 -28.46 7.45
CA THR A 104 11.37 -29.63 7.02
C THR A 104 9.86 -29.44 7.19
N TYR A 105 9.44 -28.67 8.22
CA TYR A 105 8.05 -28.30 8.46
C TYR A 105 7.42 -27.51 7.29
N TRP A 106 8.21 -26.66 6.60
CA TRP A 106 7.67 -25.81 5.53
C TRP A 106 7.51 -26.56 4.20
N GLU A 107 8.32 -27.59 3.96
CA GLU A 107 8.26 -28.44 2.76
C GLU A 107 7.17 -29.52 2.83
N LEU A 108 6.91 -30.09 4.01
CA LEU A 108 5.86 -31.13 4.19
C LEU A 108 4.43 -30.62 3.94
N LYS A 109 4.19 -29.31 4.04
CA LYS A 109 2.88 -28.67 3.73
C LYS A 109 2.76 -28.19 2.27
N LYS A 110 3.75 -28.48 1.42
CA LYS A 110 3.85 -27.99 0.03
C LYS A 110 3.06 -28.86 -0.95
N GLU A 111 1.83 -29.26 -0.60
CA GLU A 111 0.85 -29.63 -1.64
C GLU A 111 0.20 -28.34 -2.15
N VAL A 112 0.94 -27.63 -2.98
CA VAL A 112 0.43 -26.47 -3.70
C VAL A 112 -0.47 -27.01 -4.80
N ASN A 113 -1.77 -27.14 -4.51
CA ASN A 113 -2.77 -27.63 -5.47
C ASN A 113 -3.06 -26.66 -6.64
N ARG A 114 -2.35 -25.52 -6.74
CA ARG A 114 -2.43 -24.62 -7.90
C ARG A 114 -1.06 -23.99 -8.19
N PRO A 115 -0.48 -24.14 -9.39
CA PRO A 115 0.77 -23.48 -9.74
C PRO A 115 0.56 -21.97 -9.68
N GLY A 116 1.01 -21.33 -8.60
CA GLY A 116 1.24 -19.89 -8.59
C GLY A 116 2.50 -19.59 -9.40
N PRO A 117 2.57 -18.47 -10.15
CA PRO A 117 3.75 -18.14 -10.93
C PRO A 117 4.97 -17.99 -10.01
N MET A 118 5.99 -18.81 -10.22
CA MET A 118 7.26 -18.75 -9.49
C MET A 118 8.18 -17.62 -9.98
N GLN A 119 7.86 -16.95 -11.10
CA GLN A 119 8.78 -16.06 -11.82
C GLN A 119 8.77 -14.59 -11.35
N SER A 120 7.66 -14.08 -10.81
CA SER A 120 7.56 -12.68 -10.32
C SER A 120 8.62 -12.29 -9.29
N ARG A 121 9.17 -13.27 -8.57
CA ARG A 121 10.07 -13.03 -7.44
C ARG A 121 11.38 -12.35 -7.86
N ASN A 122 12.09 -12.82 -8.88
CA ASN A 122 13.42 -12.26 -9.25
C ASN A 122 13.35 -10.89 -9.93
N TYR A 123 12.16 -10.45 -10.35
CA TYR A 123 12.01 -9.29 -11.22
C TYR A 123 12.18 -7.96 -10.47
N ILE A 124 11.51 -7.78 -9.33
CA ILE A 124 11.36 -6.46 -8.69
C ILE A 124 12.69 -5.87 -8.19
N SER A 125 13.59 -6.70 -7.63
CA SER A 125 14.89 -6.26 -7.09
C SER A 125 15.85 -5.64 -8.14
N LYS A 126 15.66 -5.96 -9.42
CA LYS A 126 16.52 -5.49 -10.51
C LYS A 126 16.30 -4.00 -10.85
N TYR A 127 15.12 -3.46 -10.56
CA TYR A 127 14.64 -2.23 -11.18
C TYR A 127 14.92 -0.95 -10.39
N ARG A 128 15.11 -1.04 -9.08
CA ARG A 128 15.41 0.10 -8.19
C ARG A 128 16.44 -0.29 -7.13
N GLN A 129 17.72 -0.23 -7.48
CA GLN A 129 18.82 -0.53 -6.54
C GLN A 129 18.89 0.48 -5.39
N ASP A 130 18.60 1.75 -5.67
CA ASP A 130 18.69 2.85 -4.70
C ASP A 130 17.36 3.16 -3.99
N GLY A 131 16.30 2.38 -4.27
CA GLY A 131 14.96 2.62 -3.72
C GLY A 131 14.19 3.77 -4.38
N PHE A 132 13.10 4.19 -3.73
CA PHE A 132 12.35 5.38 -4.08
C PHE A 132 13.02 6.62 -3.48
N GLN A 133 13.07 7.68 -4.27
CA GLN A 133 13.59 8.97 -3.85
C GLN A 133 12.55 9.70 -2.98
N LYS A 134 13.00 10.59 -2.10
CA LYS A 134 12.09 11.30 -1.17
C LYS A 134 11.04 12.16 -1.89
N ASP A 135 11.36 12.70 -3.06
CA ASP A 135 10.43 13.47 -3.90
C ASP A 135 9.41 12.58 -4.64
N GLU A 136 9.63 11.26 -4.67
CA GLU A 136 8.66 10.29 -5.16
C GLU A 136 7.68 9.82 -4.07
N LEU A 137 7.92 10.18 -2.80
CA LEU A 137 7.15 9.69 -1.64
C LEU A 137 6.51 10.86 -0.89
N LYS A 138 5.20 10.96 -0.93
CA LYS A 138 4.47 12.09 -0.32
C LYS A 138 3.44 11.58 0.68
N LEU A 139 3.28 12.32 1.76
CA LEU A 139 2.29 12.03 2.80
C LEU A 139 1.40 13.25 2.99
N TYR A 140 0.11 13.08 2.68
CA TYR A 140 -0.91 14.08 2.92
C TYR A 140 -1.79 13.61 4.06
N TRP A 141 -1.92 14.40 5.11
CA TRP A 141 -2.71 14.07 6.29
C TRP A 141 -4.20 14.32 6.11
N ASN A 142 -4.58 15.24 5.22
CA ASN A 142 -5.97 15.56 4.88
C ASN A 142 -6.08 16.43 3.62
N TYR A 143 -7.32 16.66 3.17
CA TYR A 143 -7.67 17.53 2.06
C TYR A 143 -7.17 18.98 2.23
N ASP A 144 -7.37 19.60 3.40
CA ASP A 144 -7.01 20.99 3.64
C ASP A 144 -5.50 21.23 3.47
N GLN A 145 -4.67 20.28 3.92
CA GLN A 145 -3.23 20.33 3.69
C GLN A 145 -2.93 20.43 2.20
N ILE A 146 -3.57 19.61 1.36
CA ILE A 146 -3.34 19.57 -0.09
C ILE A 146 -3.84 20.86 -0.75
N ARG A 147 -5.06 21.30 -0.39
CA ARG A 147 -5.66 22.54 -0.90
C ARG A 147 -4.77 23.75 -0.63
N ASP A 148 -4.22 23.83 0.59
CA ASP A 148 -3.49 24.99 1.05
C ASP A 148 -1.96 24.82 0.95
N LEU A 149 -1.47 23.81 0.21
CA LEU A 149 -0.03 23.64 -0.06
C LEU A 149 0.61 24.88 -0.67
N ASN A 150 -0.16 25.65 -1.44
CA ASN A 150 0.30 26.90 -2.06
C ASN A 150 0.25 28.13 -1.14
N LYS A 151 -0.40 28.02 0.03
CA LYS A 151 -0.66 29.12 0.98
C LYS A 151 0.14 29.00 2.28
N ASN A 152 0.70 27.83 2.60
CA ASN A 152 1.22 27.51 3.93
C ASN A 152 2.75 27.40 4.02
N ASP A 153 3.28 27.65 5.23
CA ASP A 153 4.66 27.34 5.68
C ASP A 153 4.96 25.81 5.72
N ARG A 154 4.00 24.97 5.33
CA ARG A 154 4.10 23.50 5.34
C ARG A 154 4.59 22.92 4.00
N PHE A 155 4.82 23.77 3.01
CA PHE A 155 5.46 23.37 1.76
C PHE A 155 6.88 22.87 2.02
N ASN A 156 7.16 21.62 1.68
CA ASN A 156 8.51 21.12 1.67
C ASN A 156 9.08 21.20 0.24
N PRO A 157 10.04 22.11 -0.04
CA PRO A 157 10.59 22.25 -1.39
C PRO A 157 11.30 21.00 -1.90
N VAL A 158 11.69 20.08 -1.01
CA VAL A 158 12.33 18.82 -1.40
C VAL A 158 11.29 17.83 -1.92
N THR A 159 10.12 17.72 -1.29
CA THR A 159 9.14 16.66 -1.60
C THR A 159 7.92 17.14 -2.37
N ASP A 160 7.59 18.43 -2.30
CA ASP A 160 6.30 18.95 -2.75
C ASP A 160 6.42 19.92 -3.94
N SER A 161 7.64 20.19 -4.43
CA SER A 161 7.89 21.19 -5.46
C SER A 161 7.06 20.99 -6.72
N ASP A 162 6.93 19.76 -7.20
CA ASP A 162 6.11 19.42 -8.36
C ASP A 162 4.61 19.59 -8.06
N THR A 163 4.14 19.17 -6.89
CA THR A 163 2.74 19.34 -6.44
C THR A 163 2.36 20.81 -6.35
N TYR A 164 3.18 21.60 -5.69
CA TYR A 164 3.04 23.05 -5.59
C TYR A 164 2.98 23.68 -6.99
N ASN A 165 3.91 23.29 -7.87
CA ASN A 165 3.94 23.79 -9.24
C ASN A 165 2.68 23.41 -10.03
N ALA A 166 2.18 22.18 -9.89
CA ALA A 166 0.96 21.74 -10.58
C ALA A 166 -0.26 22.56 -10.14
N LEU A 167 -0.43 22.77 -8.84
CA LEU A 167 -1.52 23.57 -8.28
C LEU A 167 -1.42 25.06 -8.69
N LEU A 168 -0.22 25.63 -8.69
CA LEU A 168 -0.01 27.04 -9.03
C LEU A 168 -0.17 27.32 -10.53
N LYS A 169 0.42 26.48 -11.38
CA LYS A 169 0.46 26.71 -12.84
C LYS A 169 -0.84 26.31 -13.52
N SER A 170 -1.48 25.25 -13.03
CA SER A 170 -2.67 24.67 -13.65
C SER A 170 -3.78 24.46 -12.60
N PRO A 171 -4.30 25.53 -11.97
CA PRO A 171 -5.44 25.42 -11.07
C PRO A 171 -6.64 24.80 -11.80
N VAL A 172 -7.48 24.09 -11.06
CA VAL A 172 -8.58 23.28 -11.61
C VAL A 172 -9.47 24.08 -12.57
N ASP A 173 -9.81 25.32 -12.23
CA ASP A 173 -10.65 26.19 -13.07
C ASP A 173 -10.10 26.46 -14.47
N LYS A 174 -8.77 26.45 -14.62
CA LYS A 174 -8.08 26.66 -15.90
C LYS A 174 -7.96 25.37 -16.71
N ARG A 175 -8.21 24.21 -16.10
CA ARG A 175 -8.23 22.93 -16.80
C ARG A 175 -9.50 22.85 -17.66
N LYS A 176 -9.36 22.22 -18.82
CA LYS A 176 -10.42 22.06 -19.83
C LYS A 176 -10.47 20.61 -20.32
N ASN A 177 -10.26 19.68 -19.39
CA ASN A 177 -10.21 18.25 -19.69
C ASN A 177 -11.64 17.71 -19.76
N SER A 178 -11.85 16.53 -20.33
CA SER A 178 -13.20 15.99 -20.49
C SER A 178 -13.83 15.54 -19.17
N GLY A 179 -13.03 15.07 -18.21
CA GLY A 179 -13.54 14.51 -16.95
C GLY A 179 -14.49 13.34 -17.16
N THR A 180 -14.28 12.54 -18.22
CA THR A 180 -15.18 11.45 -18.61
C THR A 180 -15.04 10.29 -17.63
N ILE A 181 -16.17 9.74 -17.21
CA ILE A 181 -16.23 8.63 -16.27
C ILE A 181 -16.55 7.35 -17.02
N GLN A 182 -15.83 6.26 -16.73
CA GLN A 182 -16.06 4.94 -17.32
C GLN A 182 -16.02 3.85 -16.24
N PHE A 183 -16.80 2.79 -16.43
CA PHE A 183 -16.86 1.63 -15.56
C PHE A 183 -16.23 0.44 -16.28
N ILE A 184 -15.06 -0.01 -15.81
CA ILE A 184 -14.23 -1.02 -16.47
C ILE A 184 -14.25 -2.30 -15.64
N GLN A 185 -14.92 -3.33 -16.15
CA GLN A 185 -15.02 -4.61 -15.45
C GLN A 185 -13.81 -5.52 -15.74
N THR A 186 -12.68 -5.26 -15.09
CA THR A 186 -11.43 -6.03 -15.22
C THR A 186 -10.56 -5.92 -13.97
N GLY A 187 -9.53 -6.75 -13.87
CA GLY A 187 -8.51 -6.64 -12.82
C GLY A 187 -7.66 -5.38 -13.01
N ILE A 188 -7.30 -4.71 -11.92
CA ILE A 188 -6.52 -3.46 -11.96
C ILE A 188 -5.16 -3.65 -12.67
N GLU A 189 -4.55 -4.82 -12.51
CA GLU A 189 -3.32 -5.26 -13.17
C GLU A 189 -3.45 -5.34 -14.69
N ASN A 190 -4.67 -5.43 -15.23
CA ASN A 190 -4.94 -5.39 -16.66
C ASN A 190 -5.38 -3.99 -17.12
N ALA A 191 -6.22 -3.31 -16.34
CA ALA A 191 -6.72 -1.97 -16.64
C ALA A 191 -5.58 -0.96 -16.84
N VAL A 192 -4.54 -1.05 -15.99
CA VAL A 192 -3.33 -0.24 -16.10
C VAL A 192 -2.71 -0.33 -17.49
N PHE A 193 -2.70 -1.49 -18.14
CA PHE A 193 -2.12 -1.68 -19.49
C PHE A 193 -3.10 -1.37 -20.64
N GLN A 194 -4.37 -1.09 -20.35
CA GLN A 194 -5.36 -0.69 -21.36
C GLN A 194 -5.35 0.82 -21.65
N VAL A 195 -4.85 1.63 -20.71
CA VAL A 195 -4.68 3.08 -20.93
C VAL A 195 -3.66 3.31 -22.07
N PRO A 196 -3.75 4.34 -22.91
CA PRO A 196 -2.72 4.62 -23.93
C PRO A 196 -1.34 4.89 -23.30
N GLU A 197 -0.25 4.46 -23.94
CA GLU A 197 1.11 4.48 -23.36
C GLU A 197 1.65 5.89 -23.08
N ASP A 198 1.18 6.90 -23.83
CA ASP A 198 1.58 8.30 -23.71
C ASP A 198 0.84 9.05 -22.58
N LYS A 199 0.03 8.35 -21.79
CA LYS A 199 -0.83 8.93 -20.75
C LYS A 199 -0.34 8.59 -19.35
N GLN A 200 -0.42 9.58 -18.46
CA GLN A 200 -0.19 9.39 -17.03
C GLN A 200 -1.33 8.54 -16.46
N VAL A 201 -0.97 7.57 -15.61
CA VAL A 201 -1.94 6.72 -14.89
C VAL A 201 -1.72 6.91 -13.40
N ILE A 202 -2.78 7.27 -12.68
CA ILE A 202 -2.80 7.34 -11.23
C ILE A 202 -3.76 6.26 -10.73
N VAL A 203 -3.27 5.34 -9.91
CA VAL A 203 -4.04 4.19 -9.40
C VAL A 203 -4.37 4.41 -7.92
N LEU A 204 -5.60 4.13 -7.51
CA LEU A 204 -5.97 4.03 -6.11
C LEU A 204 -5.70 2.62 -5.59
N ASP A 205 -4.92 2.51 -4.52
CA ASP A 205 -4.67 1.31 -3.75
C ASP A 205 -5.61 1.23 -2.55
N PHE A 206 -6.27 0.09 -2.37
CA PHE A 206 -7.25 -0.17 -1.30
C PHE A 206 -6.54 -0.72 -0.07
N ALA A 207 -5.68 0.12 0.51
CA ALA A 207 -4.68 -0.30 1.47
C ALA A 207 -5.24 -0.72 2.83
N ASP A 208 -4.57 -1.66 3.47
CA ASP A 208 -4.65 -1.87 4.92
C ASP A 208 -3.96 -0.71 5.66
N GLU A 209 -4.63 -0.18 6.68
CA GLU A 209 -4.16 0.99 7.40
C GLU A 209 -2.96 0.72 8.32
N ARG A 210 -2.66 -0.55 8.64
CA ARG A 210 -1.62 -0.99 9.58
C ARG A 210 -0.50 -1.75 8.90
N MET A 211 -0.80 -2.44 7.81
CA MET A 211 0.12 -3.39 7.19
C MET A 211 0.45 -2.97 5.77
N PRO A 212 1.73 -2.65 5.48
CA PRO A 212 2.18 -2.48 4.09
C PRO A 212 1.82 -3.70 3.27
N GLY A 213 0.92 -3.53 2.31
CA GLY A 213 0.44 -4.61 1.44
C GLY A 213 -0.51 -5.59 2.09
N GLY A 214 -1.18 -5.22 3.17
CA GLY A 214 -2.18 -6.05 3.82
C GLY A 214 -1.67 -7.47 4.09
N TYR A 215 -2.39 -8.45 3.55
CA TYR A 215 -2.05 -9.88 3.67
C TYR A 215 -1.47 -10.44 2.36
N PHE A 216 -0.83 -9.58 1.56
CA PHE A 216 -0.14 -9.95 0.31
C PHE A 216 0.79 -11.14 0.47
N LEU A 217 1.58 -11.11 1.54
CA LEU A 217 2.53 -12.17 1.85
C LEU A 217 1.83 -13.50 2.19
N GLU A 218 0.53 -13.48 2.52
CA GLU A 218 -0.30 -14.62 2.89
C GLU A 218 -1.18 -15.15 1.73
N ASN A 219 -1.00 -14.64 0.51
CA ASN A 219 -1.81 -14.95 -0.69
C ASN A 219 -3.28 -14.51 -0.58
N ALA A 220 -3.57 -13.45 0.17
CA ALA A 220 -4.82 -12.73 -0.03
C ALA A 220 -4.88 -12.17 -1.47
N ARG A 221 -6.10 -12.01 -1.98
CA ARG A 221 -6.38 -11.53 -3.35
C ARG A 221 -7.34 -10.36 -3.36
N THR A 222 -7.17 -9.43 -2.42
CA THR A 222 -7.80 -8.11 -2.53
C THR A 222 -7.02 -7.25 -3.53
N GLN A 223 -7.52 -6.05 -3.80
CA GLN A 223 -6.92 -5.18 -4.80
C GLN A 223 -5.49 -4.73 -4.41
N GLU A 224 -5.24 -4.45 -3.13
CA GLU A 224 -3.91 -4.07 -2.63
C GLU A 224 -2.89 -5.15 -2.94
N GLU A 225 -3.21 -6.41 -2.63
CA GLU A 225 -2.31 -7.53 -2.91
C GLU A 225 -2.02 -7.67 -4.41
N VAL A 226 -3.02 -7.47 -5.26
CA VAL A 226 -2.85 -7.55 -6.71
C VAL A 226 -1.97 -6.42 -7.24
N ILE A 227 -2.17 -5.19 -6.77
CA ILE A 227 -1.34 -4.04 -7.12
C ILE A 227 0.12 -4.29 -6.74
N LEU A 228 0.36 -4.75 -5.51
CA LEU A 228 1.71 -4.90 -4.97
C LEU A 228 2.42 -6.16 -5.46
N TYR A 229 1.69 -7.21 -5.86
CA TYR A 229 2.28 -8.35 -6.57
C TYR A 229 2.81 -7.96 -7.94
N ASN A 230 2.05 -7.13 -8.64
CA ASN A 230 2.30 -6.75 -10.04
C ASN A 230 3.02 -5.41 -10.14
N SER A 231 3.68 -4.93 -9.09
CA SER A 231 4.45 -3.69 -9.14
C SER A 231 5.64 -3.64 -8.18
N ASP A 232 6.48 -2.61 -8.30
CA ASP A 232 7.46 -2.25 -7.27
C ASP A 232 6.87 -1.38 -6.14
N GLY A 233 5.53 -1.25 -6.08
CA GLY A 233 4.81 -0.45 -5.10
C GLY A 233 5.05 -0.92 -3.65
N TYR A 234 5.26 -2.21 -3.42
CA TYR A 234 5.55 -2.72 -2.07
C TYR A 234 6.84 -2.10 -1.50
N HIS A 235 7.88 -2.00 -2.32
CA HIS A 235 9.14 -1.35 -1.93
C HIS A 235 8.95 0.13 -1.66
N ALA A 236 8.08 0.81 -2.42
CA ALA A 236 7.75 2.21 -2.17
C ALA A 236 7.06 2.41 -0.83
N ILE A 237 6.11 1.54 -0.47
CA ILE A 237 5.43 1.60 0.82
C ILE A 237 6.41 1.32 1.98
N LEU A 238 7.36 0.40 1.80
CA LEU A 238 8.45 0.19 2.76
C LEU A 238 9.38 1.40 2.87
N ASP A 239 9.73 2.03 1.75
CA ASP A 239 10.53 3.26 1.75
C ASP A 239 9.78 4.40 2.44
N LEU A 240 8.48 4.56 2.21
CA LEU A 240 7.65 5.52 2.93
C LEU A 240 7.70 5.27 4.44
N LYS A 241 7.50 4.02 4.86
CA LYS A 241 7.57 3.60 6.27
C LYS A 241 8.91 3.98 6.92
N TYR A 242 10.03 3.66 6.28
CA TYR A 242 11.35 3.81 6.90
C TYR A 242 11.99 5.19 6.68
N GLN A 243 11.71 5.85 5.56
CA GLN A 243 12.31 7.15 5.23
C GLN A 243 11.48 8.34 5.70
N ILE A 244 10.15 8.21 5.74
CA ILE A 244 9.22 9.32 6.07
C ILE A 244 8.59 9.12 7.45
N MET A 245 8.26 7.89 7.83
CA MET A 245 7.48 7.59 9.04
C MET A 245 8.29 6.99 10.20
N ASP A 246 9.63 7.06 10.13
CA ASP A 246 10.56 6.60 11.17
C ASP A 246 10.31 5.15 11.63
N GLY A 247 9.90 4.28 10.71
CA GLY A 247 9.65 2.86 10.97
C GLY A 247 8.24 2.52 11.44
N GLY A 248 7.40 3.52 11.73
CA GLY A 248 5.96 3.34 11.86
C GLY A 248 5.29 3.26 10.48
N TYR A 249 4.18 2.54 10.36
CA TYR A 249 3.33 2.59 9.17
C TYR A 249 1.89 2.85 9.59
N MET A 250 1.30 3.91 9.05
CA MET A 250 -0.12 4.19 9.15
C MET A 250 -0.55 4.97 7.91
N VAL A 251 -1.61 4.53 7.25
CA VAL A 251 -2.21 5.33 6.16
C VAL A 251 -3.09 6.40 6.80
N PRO A 252 -2.79 7.71 6.78
CA PRO A 252 -3.44 8.72 7.63
C PRO A 252 -4.97 8.66 7.56
N GLU A 253 -5.70 8.68 8.69
CA GLU A 253 -7.16 8.47 8.73
C GLU A 253 -7.94 9.33 7.72
N TYR A 254 -7.61 10.61 7.59
CA TYR A 254 -8.26 11.53 6.65
C TYR A 254 -7.44 11.85 5.41
N GLY A 255 -6.30 11.19 5.25
CA GLY A 255 -5.30 11.49 4.24
C GLY A 255 -4.88 10.28 3.43
N VAL A 256 -3.78 10.43 2.71
CA VAL A 256 -3.24 9.42 1.79
C VAL A 256 -1.72 9.49 1.75
N ALA A 257 -1.08 8.40 1.35
CA ALA A 257 0.26 8.48 0.79
C ALA A 257 0.16 8.53 -0.74
N TYR A 258 0.99 9.36 -1.37
CA TYR A 258 1.09 9.45 -2.82
C TYR A 258 2.50 9.03 -3.23
N ILE A 259 2.59 8.04 -4.10
CA ILE A 259 3.83 7.43 -4.54
C ILE A 259 3.97 7.63 -6.04
N LYS A 260 5.05 8.28 -6.47
CA LYS A 260 5.30 8.52 -7.89
C LYS A 260 6.04 7.38 -8.54
N ARG A 261 5.79 7.17 -9.84
CA ARG A 261 6.61 6.33 -10.72
C ARG A 261 6.77 4.88 -10.23
N VAL A 262 5.69 4.32 -9.72
CA VAL A 262 5.53 2.89 -9.48
C VAL A 262 5.56 2.17 -10.83
N ARG A 263 6.33 1.09 -10.92
CA ARG A 263 6.40 0.24 -12.12
C ARG A 263 5.46 -0.92 -11.95
N PHE A 264 4.42 -0.98 -12.78
CA PHE A 264 3.58 -2.15 -12.95
C PHE A 264 4.19 -3.12 -13.96
N PHE A 265 3.98 -4.41 -13.74
CA PHE A 265 4.50 -5.50 -14.55
C PHE A 265 3.35 -6.41 -14.97
N GLN A 266 3.34 -6.81 -16.25
CA GLN A 266 2.45 -7.84 -16.75
C GLN A 266 3.27 -9.08 -17.12
N GLU A 267 3.29 -10.07 -16.22
CA GLU A 267 4.19 -11.24 -16.30
C GLU A 267 4.08 -11.99 -17.63
N ILE A 268 2.86 -12.20 -18.14
CA ILE A 268 2.63 -12.98 -19.37
C ILE A 268 3.18 -12.29 -20.62
N SER A 269 3.13 -10.96 -20.67
CA SER A 269 3.50 -10.17 -21.85
C SER A 269 4.88 -9.52 -21.73
N GLU A 270 5.54 -9.66 -20.58
CA GLU A 270 6.77 -8.96 -20.20
C GLU A 270 6.68 -7.43 -20.37
N LYS A 271 5.47 -6.87 -20.34
CA LYS A 271 5.27 -5.43 -20.42
C LYS A 271 5.46 -4.78 -19.07
N GLU A 272 6.00 -3.57 -19.11
CA GLU A 272 6.10 -2.67 -17.96
C GLU A 272 5.34 -1.38 -18.22
N ARG A 273 4.85 -0.76 -17.14
CA ARG A 273 4.21 0.55 -17.21
C ARG A 273 4.54 1.37 -15.97
N ILE A 274 4.86 2.64 -16.18
CA ILE A 274 5.02 3.60 -15.09
C ILE A 274 3.64 4.18 -14.74
N THR A 275 3.30 4.15 -13.46
CA THR A 275 2.10 4.73 -12.88
C THR A 275 2.45 5.50 -11.62
N ASP A 276 1.50 6.29 -11.11
CA ASP A 276 1.53 6.79 -9.75
C ASP A 276 0.50 6.01 -8.91
N LEU A 277 0.70 5.97 -7.59
CA LEU A 277 -0.14 5.21 -6.66
C LEU A 277 -0.63 6.12 -5.52
N ILE A 278 -1.92 6.08 -5.23
CA ILE A 278 -2.55 6.68 -4.06
C ILE A 278 -2.86 5.56 -3.09
N VAL A 279 -2.18 5.55 -1.95
CA VAL A 279 -2.39 4.56 -0.89
C VAL A 279 -3.36 5.15 0.12
N ALA A 280 -4.56 4.57 0.20
CA ALA A 280 -5.63 5.03 1.08
C ALA A 280 -6.33 3.83 1.73
N ALA A 281 -6.62 3.93 3.02
CA ALA A 281 -7.34 2.92 3.77
C ALA A 281 -8.75 3.40 4.12
N CYS A 282 -9.74 2.51 3.96
CA CYS A 282 -11.13 2.75 4.40
C CYS A 282 -11.34 2.28 5.85
N TYR A 283 -12.49 2.65 6.41
CA TYR A 283 -12.92 2.13 7.71
C TYR A 283 -13.27 0.64 7.62
N ASP A 284 -12.78 -0.16 8.56
CA ASP A 284 -13.09 -1.59 8.66
C ASP A 284 -14.39 -1.81 9.43
N LEU A 285 -15.46 -2.11 8.69
CA LEU A 285 -16.79 -2.40 9.24
C LEU A 285 -17.06 -3.91 9.39
N SER A 286 -16.08 -4.76 9.06
CA SER A 286 -16.25 -6.23 9.10
C SER A 286 -16.42 -6.78 10.51
N GLY A 287 -16.09 -5.99 11.54
CA GLY A 287 -16.17 -6.39 12.93
C GLY A 287 -15.08 -7.40 13.35
N MET A 288 -14.13 -7.73 12.47
CA MET A 288 -13.03 -8.68 12.73
C MET A 288 -11.86 -8.09 13.54
N GLY A 289 -12.14 -7.06 14.34
CA GLY A 289 -11.55 -6.95 15.67
C GLY A 289 -10.21 -6.25 15.83
N GLU A 290 -9.48 -5.86 14.78
CA GLU A 290 -8.12 -5.30 14.97
C GLU A 290 -7.78 -4.03 14.18
N GLY A 291 -8.64 -3.54 13.28
CA GLY A 291 -8.37 -2.33 12.50
C GLY A 291 -8.12 -1.07 13.36
N LEU A 292 -7.24 -0.16 12.90
CA LEU A 292 -7.06 1.16 13.55
C LEU A 292 -8.29 2.05 13.32
N TYR A 293 -8.89 1.95 12.14
CA TYR A 293 -10.04 2.74 11.73
C TYR A 293 -11.33 1.95 11.92
N LYS A 294 -11.71 1.81 13.19
CA LYS A 294 -13.04 1.30 13.55
C LYS A 294 -14.01 2.46 13.70
N PRO A 295 -15.27 2.30 13.28
CA PRO A 295 -16.32 3.18 13.76
C PRO A 295 -16.34 3.09 15.30
N PRO A 296 -16.30 4.22 16.03
CA PRO A 296 -16.53 4.23 17.47
C PRO A 296 -17.81 3.47 17.79
N SER A 297 -17.81 2.76 18.92
CA SER A 297 -18.87 1.80 19.31
C SER A 297 -20.28 2.40 19.45
N HIS A 298 -20.45 3.71 19.23
CA HIS A 298 -21.69 4.47 19.32
C HIS A 298 -21.87 5.51 18.20
N GLU A 299 -21.04 5.51 17.14
CA GLU A 299 -21.20 6.47 16.04
C GLU A 299 -22.46 6.21 15.22
N LYS A 300 -23.14 7.29 14.84
CA LYS A 300 -24.25 7.25 13.88
C LYS A 300 -23.64 7.04 12.49
N ILE A 301 -24.35 6.34 11.61
CA ILE A 301 -23.95 6.13 10.20
C ILE A 301 -23.52 7.44 9.52
N ASP A 302 -24.14 8.57 9.90
CA ASP A 302 -23.82 9.91 9.39
C ASP A 302 -22.36 10.35 9.68
N ASP A 303 -21.81 9.97 10.84
CA ASP A 303 -20.42 10.32 11.21
C ASP A 303 -19.42 9.53 10.34
N LEU A 304 -19.67 8.24 10.13
CA LEU A 304 -18.86 7.39 9.23
C LEU A 304 -18.89 7.94 7.80
N ARG A 305 -20.07 8.32 7.30
CA ARG A 305 -20.21 8.90 5.96
C ARG A 305 -19.41 10.20 5.84
N ALA A 306 -19.51 11.11 6.81
CA ALA A 306 -18.77 12.38 6.81
C ALA A 306 -17.25 12.18 6.85
N ARG A 307 -16.76 11.23 7.66
CA ARG A 307 -15.34 10.88 7.71
C ARG A 307 -14.83 10.26 6.40
N THR A 308 -15.62 9.36 5.81
CA THR A 308 -15.31 8.73 4.52
C THR A 308 -15.29 9.76 3.40
N TYR A 309 -16.23 10.72 3.42
CA TYR A 309 -16.24 11.85 2.51
C TYR A 309 -14.94 12.68 2.61
N GLN A 310 -14.49 13.03 3.82
CA GLN A 310 -13.22 13.76 4.02
C GLN A 310 -12.01 13.00 3.47
N LYS A 311 -11.96 11.67 3.67
CA LYS A 311 -10.93 10.82 3.07
C LYS A 311 -10.97 10.90 1.55
N PHE A 312 -12.14 10.79 0.94
CA PHE A 312 -12.27 10.77 -0.51
C PHE A 312 -11.92 12.14 -1.11
N GLN A 313 -12.20 13.24 -0.42
CA GLN A 313 -11.69 14.55 -0.81
C GLN A 313 -10.15 14.56 -0.86
N ALA A 314 -9.47 13.95 0.12
CA ALA A 314 -8.01 13.86 0.11
C ALA A 314 -7.49 12.95 -1.02
N ILE A 315 -8.15 11.82 -1.31
CA ILE A 315 -7.82 10.95 -2.45
C ILE A 315 -7.86 11.76 -3.75
N ILE A 316 -8.99 12.41 -4.05
CA ILE A 316 -9.17 13.16 -5.29
C ILE A 316 -8.24 14.38 -5.35
N ALA A 317 -8.11 15.14 -4.27
CA ALA A 317 -7.20 16.29 -4.23
C ALA A 317 -5.74 15.87 -4.44
N SER A 318 -5.31 14.73 -3.88
CA SER A 318 -3.95 14.23 -4.09
C SER A 318 -3.69 13.86 -5.55
N ALA A 319 -4.68 13.29 -6.24
CA ALA A 319 -4.60 13.02 -7.67
C ALA A 319 -4.47 14.33 -8.46
N VAL A 320 -5.35 15.31 -8.19
CA VAL A 320 -5.33 16.63 -8.85
C VAL A 320 -3.99 17.34 -8.68
N ALA A 321 -3.46 17.29 -7.46
CA ALA A 321 -2.23 17.99 -7.09
C ALA A 321 -0.98 17.33 -7.70
N ASN A 322 -1.07 16.09 -8.17
CA ASN A 322 0.04 15.36 -8.78
C ASN A 322 -0.16 15.03 -10.28
N THR A 323 -1.22 15.53 -10.91
CA THR A 323 -1.38 15.41 -12.37
C THR A 323 -0.25 16.14 -13.10
N GLU A 324 0.23 15.57 -14.19
CA GLU A 324 1.17 16.24 -15.08
C GLU A 324 0.50 17.38 -15.86
N GLY A 325 1.21 18.50 -15.98
CA GLY A 325 0.74 19.67 -16.74
C GLY A 325 -0.60 20.20 -16.27
N ASN A 326 -1.63 20.12 -17.12
CA ASN A 326 -3.01 20.51 -16.80
C ASN A 326 -3.94 19.30 -16.60
N GLY A 327 -3.41 18.08 -16.56
CA GLY A 327 -4.18 16.85 -16.40
C GLY A 327 -4.90 16.33 -17.66
N LYS A 328 -4.68 16.94 -18.84
CA LYS A 328 -5.31 16.53 -20.11
C LYS A 328 -4.89 15.14 -20.60
N ASP A 329 -3.81 14.60 -20.03
CA ASP A 329 -3.23 13.31 -20.39
C ASP A 329 -3.27 12.34 -19.18
N THR A 330 -4.11 12.64 -18.18
CA THR A 330 -4.16 11.89 -16.92
C THR A 330 -5.41 11.02 -16.85
N TYR A 331 -5.19 9.74 -16.59
CA TYR A 331 -6.20 8.74 -16.26
C TYR A 331 -6.15 8.46 -14.75
N LEU A 332 -7.28 8.62 -14.08
CA LEU A 332 -7.43 8.28 -12.67
C LEU A 332 -8.20 6.95 -12.55
N LEU A 333 -7.55 5.92 -12.04
CA LEU A 333 -8.14 4.59 -11.84
C LEU A 333 -8.56 4.45 -10.37
N LEU A 334 -9.87 4.47 -10.15
CA LEU A 334 -10.56 4.29 -8.87
C LEU A 334 -11.24 2.91 -8.84
N GLY A 335 -12.02 2.66 -7.80
CA GLY A 335 -12.93 1.52 -7.74
C GLY A 335 -13.69 1.48 -6.41
N PRO A 336 -14.32 0.35 -6.09
CA PRO A 336 -15.17 0.20 -4.90
C PRO A 336 -14.32 -0.03 -3.63
N ILE A 337 -13.54 0.98 -3.24
CA ILE A 337 -12.64 0.90 -2.07
C ILE A 337 -13.42 0.54 -0.81
N GLY A 338 -12.91 -0.44 -0.06
CA GLY A 338 -13.48 -0.87 1.22
C GLY A 338 -14.76 -1.69 1.15
N THR A 339 -15.34 -1.98 -0.02
CA THR A 339 -16.62 -2.74 -0.12
C THR A 339 -16.45 -4.25 -0.02
N GLY A 340 -15.21 -4.74 -0.14
CA GLY A 340 -14.85 -6.14 0.01
C GLY A 340 -14.55 -6.49 1.47
N ALA A 341 -13.26 -6.66 1.79
CA ALA A 341 -12.80 -7.09 3.10
C ALA A 341 -13.26 -6.20 4.27
N PHE A 342 -13.50 -4.91 4.02
CA PHE A 342 -13.90 -3.93 5.04
C PHE A 342 -15.41 -3.72 5.12
N SER A 343 -16.20 -4.42 4.31
CA SER A 343 -17.68 -4.45 4.38
C SER A 343 -18.36 -3.07 4.32
N ASN A 344 -17.77 -2.09 3.63
CA ASN A 344 -18.44 -0.82 3.37
C ASN A 344 -19.59 -1.01 2.38
N ASP A 345 -20.67 -0.26 2.56
CA ASP A 345 -21.81 -0.28 1.64
C ASP A 345 -21.41 0.27 0.27
N MET A 346 -21.57 -0.53 -0.79
CA MET A 346 -21.16 -0.16 -2.14
C MET A 346 -21.89 1.09 -2.65
N LYS A 347 -23.18 1.24 -2.30
CA LYS A 347 -23.97 2.39 -2.71
C LYS A 347 -23.46 3.67 -2.06
N MET A 348 -23.20 3.66 -0.75
CA MET A 348 -22.57 4.78 -0.05
C MET A 348 -21.25 5.20 -0.70
N ILE A 349 -20.38 4.24 -1.03
CA ILE A 349 -19.09 4.53 -1.67
C ILE A 349 -19.29 5.16 -3.05
N ALA A 350 -20.22 4.65 -3.87
CA ALA A 350 -20.55 5.20 -5.18
C ALA A 350 -21.13 6.63 -5.07
N GLU A 351 -22.11 6.84 -4.19
CA GLU A 351 -22.71 8.16 -3.91
C GLU A 351 -21.65 9.20 -3.49
N LEU A 352 -20.72 8.81 -2.62
CA LEU A 352 -19.66 9.70 -2.15
C LEU A 352 -18.68 10.09 -3.26
N PHE A 353 -18.25 9.13 -4.09
CA PHE A 353 -17.41 9.46 -5.25
C PHE A 353 -18.16 10.33 -6.26
N SER A 354 -19.43 10.05 -6.53
CA SER A 354 -20.27 10.88 -7.42
C SER A 354 -20.33 12.32 -6.94
N THR A 355 -20.72 12.49 -5.67
CA THR A 355 -20.79 13.80 -5.00
C THR A 355 -19.46 14.55 -5.15
N ILE A 356 -18.35 13.94 -4.73
CA ILE A 356 -17.04 14.59 -4.71
C ILE A 356 -16.55 14.95 -6.11
N LEU A 357 -16.70 14.05 -7.10
CA LEU A 357 -16.25 14.29 -8.47
C LEU A 357 -17.06 15.40 -9.17
N ASN A 358 -18.31 15.60 -8.75
CA ASN A 358 -19.20 16.63 -9.28
C ASN A 358 -19.14 17.95 -8.51
N GLU A 359 -18.48 17.98 -7.36
CA GLU A 359 -18.34 19.19 -6.55
C GLU A 359 -17.19 20.12 -7.00
N PRO A 360 -17.36 21.44 -6.83
CA PRO A 360 -16.27 22.39 -6.89
C PRO A 360 -15.35 22.24 -5.68
N LEU A 361 -14.20 21.57 -5.87
CA LEU A 361 -13.15 21.42 -4.86
C LEU A 361 -11.89 22.20 -5.26
N MET A 362 -10.95 22.36 -4.33
CA MET A 362 -9.67 23.03 -4.56
C MET A 362 -9.83 24.49 -5.05
N ASP A 363 -10.77 25.22 -4.44
CA ASP A 363 -11.15 26.60 -4.80
C ASP A 363 -11.60 26.77 -6.27
N SER A 364 -12.02 25.67 -6.91
CA SER A 364 -12.55 25.65 -8.27
C SER A 364 -13.99 26.16 -8.33
N GLY A 365 -14.37 26.90 -9.36
CA GLY A 365 -15.75 27.14 -9.75
C GLY A 365 -16.37 26.02 -10.60
N LYS A 366 -15.61 24.97 -10.94
CA LYS A 366 -16.05 23.81 -11.73
C LYS A 366 -15.92 22.50 -10.96
N PRO A 367 -16.72 21.47 -11.32
CA PRO A 367 -16.55 20.10 -10.85
C PRO A 367 -15.10 19.60 -10.92
N ILE A 368 -14.62 18.98 -9.85
CA ILE A 368 -13.22 18.52 -9.73
C ILE A 368 -12.87 17.45 -10.77
N ARG A 369 -13.84 16.69 -11.30
CA ARG A 369 -13.60 15.70 -12.37
C ARG A 369 -12.92 16.28 -13.61
N TYR A 370 -13.14 17.57 -13.90
CA TYR A 370 -12.49 18.25 -15.03
C TYR A 370 -11.00 18.52 -14.82
N ALA A 371 -10.44 18.10 -13.68
CA ALA A 371 -9.01 18.04 -13.46
C ALA A 371 -8.33 16.87 -14.21
N PHE A 372 -9.09 15.90 -14.70
CA PHE A 372 -8.61 14.68 -15.36
C PHE A 372 -9.20 14.55 -16.77
N ASP A 373 -8.52 13.81 -17.64
CA ASP A 373 -9.07 13.45 -18.96
C ASP A 373 -10.13 12.36 -18.81
N GLN A 374 -9.73 11.26 -18.17
CA GLN A 374 -10.56 10.09 -17.92
C GLN A 374 -10.48 9.66 -16.46
N ILE A 375 -11.60 9.19 -15.92
CA ILE A 375 -11.72 8.58 -14.61
C ILE A 375 -12.35 7.20 -14.80
N TRP A 376 -11.62 6.16 -14.44
CA TRP A 376 -12.08 4.78 -14.58
C TRP A 376 -12.38 4.20 -13.20
N PHE A 377 -13.60 3.72 -12.99
CA PHE A 377 -13.89 2.83 -11.88
C PHE A 377 -13.62 1.41 -12.33
N VAL A 378 -12.64 0.76 -11.72
CA VAL A 378 -12.13 -0.56 -12.11
C VAL A 378 -12.47 -1.59 -11.04
N SER A 379 -13.12 -2.68 -11.43
CA SER A 379 -13.39 -3.82 -10.54
C SER A 379 -13.60 -5.09 -11.34
N ILE A 380 -13.32 -6.25 -10.74
CA ILE A 380 -13.76 -7.55 -11.27
C ILE A 380 -15.24 -7.82 -10.96
N ASP A 381 -15.75 -7.17 -9.90
CA ASP A 381 -17.13 -7.25 -9.48
C ASP A 381 -18.04 -6.37 -10.35
N ASN A 382 -19.35 -6.55 -10.19
CA ASN A 382 -20.34 -5.74 -10.87
C ASN A 382 -20.30 -4.28 -10.40
N LEU A 383 -20.24 -3.33 -11.34
CA LEU A 383 -20.22 -1.89 -11.11
C LEU A 383 -21.56 -1.18 -11.43
N ASP A 384 -22.66 -1.92 -11.64
CA ASP A 384 -23.99 -1.36 -11.93
C ASP A 384 -24.45 -0.31 -10.89
N VAL A 385 -24.08 -0.50 -9.62
CA VAL A 385 -24.38 0.48 -8.55
C VAL A 385 -23.67 1.80 -8.83
N PHE A 386 -22.39 1.75 -9.22
CA PHE A 386 -21.66 2.95 -9.60
C PHE A 386 -22.26 3.59 -10.85
N ASP A 387 -22.53 2.80 -11.90
CA ASP A 387 -23.14 3.32 -13.12
C ASP A 387 -24.49 4.00 -12.85
N THR A 388 -25.33 3.40 -11.99
CA THR A 388 -26.60 3.97 -11.58
C THR A 388 -26.43 5.31 -10.84
N GLU A 389 -25.55 5.37 -9.84
CA GLU A 389 -25.35 6.60 -9.05
C GLU A 389 -24.82 7.76 -9.91
N PHE A 390 -23.87 7.50 -10.82
CA PHE A 390 -23.32 8.55 -11.69
C PHE A 390 -24.26 9.02 -12.81
N ASN A 391 -25.21 8.19 -13.24
CA ASN A 391 -26.21 8.55 -14.25
C ASN A 391 -27.47 9.22 -13.66
N ASN A 392 -27.72 9.11 -12.35
CA ASN A 392 -28.85 9.75 -11.70
C ASN A 392 -28.67 11.27 -11.46
N GLU A 393 -27.45 11.80 -11.60
CA GLU A 393 -27.11 13.21 -11.38
C GLU A 393 -27.12 14.08 -12.65
N ILE A 394 -27.51 13.53 -13.80
CA ILE A 394 -27.69 14.24 -15.09
C ILE A 394 -29.18 14.44 -15.35
#